data_AF-A0AA36H535-F1
#
_entry.id   AF-A0AA36H535-F1
#
_cell.length_a   1.000
_cell.length_b   1.000
_cell.length_c   1.000
_cell.angle_alpha   90.00
_cell.angle_beta   90.00
_cell.angle_gamma   90.00
#
_symmetry.space_group_name_H-M   'P 1'
#
loop_
_entity.id
_entity.type
_entity.pdbx_description
1 polymer ?
#
loop_
_entity_poly.entity_id
_entity_poly.type
_entity_poly.pdbx_seq_one_letter_code
_entity_poly.pdbx_strand_id
1 'polypeptide(L)'
;MNLLVSLCLLLACVVGVYGIQCYVCNSITHPDCENDYEKYLRNCPVKSFGGRKAVPAIGCRKYRQTASEETSLVRECAYLGENVEGKSSKGSTGVSRVMTQCSDKPGCNTAATSGLITLLMMPLLLLRI
;
A
#
# COMPACT_ATOMS: atom_id res chain seq x y z
N MET A 1 -38.38 -25.53 -8.15
CA MET A 1 -36.99 -25.80 -8.55
C MET A 1 -36.29 -24.60 -9.20
N ASN A 2 -36.95 -23.80 -10.05
CA ASN A 2 -36.28 -22.79 -10.90
C ASN A 2 -35.98 -21.43 -10.22
N LEU A 3 -36.80 -21.01 -9.24
CA LEU A 3 -36.63 -19.71 -8.57
C LEU A 3 -35.41 -19.68 -7.62
N LEU A 4 -35.20 -20.77 -6.87
CA LEU A 4 -34.05 -20.95 -5.98
C LEU A 4 -32.73 -21.01 -6.77
N VAL A 5 -32.73 -21.66 -7.93
CA VAL A 5 -31.54 -21.75 -8.80
C VAL A 5 -31.21 -20.38 -9.42
N SER A 6 -32.21 -19.63 -9.89
CA SER A 6 -32.00 -18.25 -10.38
C SER A 6 -31.51 -17.29 -9.30
N LEU A 7 -32.03 -17.41 -8.06
CA LEU A 7 -31.58 -16.59 -6.95
C LEU A 7 -30.13 -16.90 -6.54
N CYS A 8 -29.73 -18.18 -6.55
CA CYS A 8 -28.34 -18.58 -6.33
C CYS A 8 -27.39 -18.11 -7.45
N LEU A 9 -27.82 -18.13 -8.72
CA LEU A 9 -27.01 -17.61 -9.84
C LEU A 9 -26.81 -16.10 -9.72
N LEU A 10 -27.85 -15.34 -9.35
CA LEU A 10 -27.77 -13.89 -9.14
C LEU A 10 -26.86 -13.52 -7.96
N LEU A 11 -26.91 -14.27 -6.84
CA LEU A 11 -26.02 -14.06 -5.70
C LEU A 11 -24.55 -14.40 -6.01
N ALA A 12 -24.29 -15.40 -6.85
CA ALA A 12 -22.93 -15.78 -7.25
C ALA A 12 -22.24 -14.73 -8.14
N CYS A 13 -22.99 -13.88 -8.85
CA CYS A 13 -22.44 -12.86 -9.74
C CYS A 13 -21.99 -11.57 -9.02
N VAL A 14 -22.30 -11.37 -7.73
CA VAL A 14 -22.02 -10.11 -7.01
C VAL A 14 -20.69 -10.14 -6.25
N VAL A 15 -19.92 -11.21 -6.34
CA VAL A 15 -18.57 -11.26 -5.74
C VAL A 15 -17.63 -10.45 -6.63
N GLY A 16 -17.65 -9.13 -6.46
CA GLY A 16 -16.71 -8.23 -7.10
C GLY A 16 -15.29 -8.63 -6.71
N VAL A 17 -14.42 -8.85 -7.70
CA VAL A 17 -13.00 -9.03 -7.47
C VAL A 17 -12.44 -7.68 -7.03
N TYR A 18 -12.38 -7.45 -5.71
CA TYR A 18 -11.74 -6.27 -5.16
C TYR A 18 -10.24 -6.37 -5.46
N GLY A 19 -9.79 -5.62 -6.47
CA GLY A 19 -8.37 -5.47 -6.76
C GLY A 19 -7.63 -4.85 -5.58
N ILE A 20 -6.31 -5.09 -5.49
CA ILE A 20 -5.45 -4.48 -4.47
C ILE A 20 -5.64 -2.96 -4.52
N GLN A 21 -5.80 -2.33 -3.37
CA GLN A 21 -5.83 -0.87 -3.23
C GLN A 21 -4.57 -0.40 -2.52
N CYS A 22 -3.96 0.67 -3.03
CA CYS A 22 -2.76 1.27 -2.47
C CYS A 22 -2.88 2.78 -2.48
N TYR A 23 -2.12 3.46 -1.62
CA TYR A 23 -1.90 4.89 -1.81
C TYR A 23 -1.00 5.08 -3.04
N VAL A 24 -1.38 6.00 -3.94
CA VAL A 24 -0.65 6.26 -5.20
C VAL A 24 -0.39 7.76 -5.36
N CYS A 25 0.83 8.19 -5.01
CA CYS A 25 1.24 9.60 -5.06
C CYS A 25 2.76 9.75 -5.16
N ASN A 26 3.22 10.93 -5.54
CA ASN A 26 4.64 11.32 -5.63
C ASN A 26 4.82 12.71 -5.03
N SER A 27 5.71 12.86 -4.03
CA SER A 27 5.93 14.11 -3.31
C SER A 27 6.43 15.27 -4.18
N ILE A 28 7.01 15.01 -5.35
CA ILE A 28 7.46 16.06 -6.28
C ILE A 28 6.26 16.79 -6.91
N THR A 29 5.22 16.05 -7.30
CA THR A 29 4.02 16.61 -7.91
C THR A 29 2.88 16.83 -6.93
N HIS A 30 2.92 16.13 -5.79
CA HIS A 30 1.91 16.16 -4.74
C HIS A 30 2.62 16.25 -3.39
N PRO A 31 3.01 17.45 -2.91
CA PRO A 31 3.79 17.62 -1.68
C PRO A 31 3.12 16.98 -0.44
N ASP A 32 1.79 17.02 -0.43
CA ASP A 32 0.95 16.38 0.58
C ASP A 32 1.04 14.85 0.62
N CYS A 33 1.66 14.22 -0.38
CA CYS A 33 1.98 12.80 -0.34
C CYS A 33 2.86 12.44 0.86
N GLU A 34 3.66 13.35 1.43
CA GLU A 34 4.44 13.00 2.63
C GLU A 34 3.53 12.65 3.82
N ASN A 35 2.56 13.52 4.11
CA ASN A 35 1.81 13.51 5.38
C ASN A 35 0.30 13.29 5.23
N ASP A 36 -0.33 13.74 4.14
CA ASP A 36 -1.78 13.67 3.88
C ASP A 36 -2.08 12.78 2.66
N TYR A 37 -1.48 11.59 2.63
CA TYR A 37 -1.52 10.69 1.48
C TYR A 37 -2.82 9.88 1.36
N GLU A 38 -3.67 9.90 2.39
CA GLU A 38 -4.86 9.06 2.54
C GLU A 38 -5.86 9.27 1.41
N LYS A 39 -5.96 10.51 0.90
CA LYS A 39 -6.81 10.85 -0.25
C LYS A 39 -6.37 10.23 -1.57
N TYR A 40 -5.18 9.63 -1.62
CA TYR A 40 -4.63 8.95 -2.80
C TYR A 40 -4.83 7.44 -2.77
N LEU A 41 -5.72 6.90 -1.94
CA LEU A 41 -6.10 5.48 -2.00
C LEU A 41 -6.79 5.19 -3.34
N ARG A 42 -6.22 4.29 -4.14
CA ARG A 42 -6.72 3.93 -5.47
C ARG A 42 -6.66 2.42 -5.69
N ASN A 43 -7.57 1.92 -6.53
CA ASN A 43 -7.49 0.57 -7.08
C ASN A 43 -6.25 0.43 -7.96
N CYS A 44 -5.50 -0.65 -7.78
CA CYS A 44 -4.35 -0.99 -8.60
C CYS A 44 -4.80 -1.63 -9.91
N PRO A 45 -4.59 -0.98 -11.08
CA PRO A 45 -4.99 -1.54 -12.35
C PRO A 45 -4.07 -2.70 -12.74
N VAL A 46 -4.58 -3.64 -13.55
CA VAL A 46 -3.75 -4.62 -14.25
C VAL A 46 -2.89 -3.88 -15.29
N LYS A 47 -1.60 -4.23 -15.41
CA LYS A 47 -0.65 -3.58 -16.33
C LYS A 47 0.04 -4.58 -17.25
N SER A 48 0.52 -4.11 -18.39
CA SER A 48 1.39 -4.89 -19.28
C SER A 48 2.72 -4.17 -19.42
N PHE A 49 3.84 -4.87 -19.19
CA PHE A 49 5.18 -4.30 -19.21
C PHE A 49 6.24 -5.41 -19.34
N GLY A 50 7.42 -5.09 -19.87
CA GLY A 50 8.55 -6.03 -19.95
C GLY A 50 8.22 -7.34 -20.67
N GLY A 51 7.39 -7.28 -21.72
CA GLY A 51 6.93 -8.46 -22.47
C GLY A 51 5.83 -9.28 -21.79
N ARG A 52 5.46 -8.97 -20.54
CA ARG A 52 4.37 -9.64 -19.81
C ARG A 52 3.07 -8.88 -20.04
N LYS A 53 2.00 -9.63 -20.36
CA LYS A 53 0.65 -9.10 -20.54
C LYS A 53 -0.18 -9.33 -19.30
N ALA A 54 -1.08 -8.40 -18.99
CA ALA A 54 -2.10 -8.53 -17.95
C ALA A 54 -1.55 -8.93 -16.57
N VAL A 55 -0.49 -8.25 -16.11
CA VAL A 55 0.13 -8.47 -14.80
C VAL A 55 -0.71 -7.77 -13.72
N PRO A 56 -1.34 -8.52 -12.79
CA PRO A 56 -2.03 -7.93 -11.66
C PRO A 56 -1.02 -7.38 -10.64
N ALA A 57 -1.45 -6.40 -9.85
CA ALA A 57 -0.66 -5.97 -8.70
C ALA A 57 -0.57 -7.11 -7.67
N ILE A 58 0.55 -7.18 -6.96
CA ILE A 58 0.83 -8.17 -5.90
C ILE A 58 0.91 -7.53 -4.51
N GLY A 59 0.85 -6.21 -4.41
CA GLY A 59 0.91 -5.48 -3.15
C GLY A 59 1.06 -3.98 -3.34
N CYS A 60 1.44 -3.29 -2.28
CA CYS A 60 1.76 -1.87 -2.28
C CYS A 60 3.26 -1.65 -2.04
N ARG A 61 3.76 -0.52 -2.52
CA ARG A 61 5.14 -0.12 -2.35
C ARG A 61 5.22 1.34 -1.92
N LYS A 62 6.19 1.62 -1.06
CA LYS A 62 6.62 2.96 -0.68
C LYS A 62 8.13 3.03 -0.78
N TYR A 63 8.64 4.13 -1.31
CA TYR A 63 10.08 4.35 -1.32
C TYR A 63 10.42 5.83 -1.24
N ARG A 64 11.53 6.12 -0.57
CA ARG A 64 12.21 7.41 -0.64
C ARG A 64 13.41 7.23 -1.56
N GLN A 65 13.50 8.06 -2.60
CA GLN A 65 14.59 8.03 -3.56
C GLN A 65 15.26 9.40 -3.62
N THR A 66 16.59 9.41 -3.55
CA THR A 66 17.41 10.59 -3.78
C THR A 66 18.11 10.45 -5.12
N ALA A 67 18.08 11.49 -5.94
CA ALA A 67 18.87 11.59 -7.17
C ALA A 67 19.38 13.03 -7.30
N SER A 68 20.70 13.21 -7.41
CA SER A 68 21.34 14.52 -7.61
C SER A 68 20.79 15.61 -6.68
N GLU A 69 20.74 15.30 -5.38
CA GLU A 69 20.25 16.17 -4.26
C GLU A 69 18.73 16.29 -4.11
N GLU A 70 17.93 15.91 -5.11
CA GLU A 70 16.48 15.90 -4.99
C GLU A 70 15.99 14.59 -4.35
N THR A 71 15.15 14.71 -3.31
CA THR A 71 14.55 13.56 -2.63
C THR A 71 13.04 13.53 -2.89
N SER A 72 12.56 12.38 -3.36
CA SER A 72 11.13 12.11 -3.56
C SER A 72 10.64 10.97 -2.65
N LEU A 73 9.41 11.08 -2.19
CA LEU A 73 8.65 10.01 -1.58
C LEU A 73 7.56 9.56 -2.56
N VAL A 74 7.59 8.28 -2.93
CA VAL A 74 6.62 7.70 -3.86
C VAL A 74 5.90 6.55 -3.19
N ARG A 75 4.58 6.54 -3.37
CA ARG A 75 3.70 5.43 -3.04
C ARG A 75 3.07 4.91 -4.33
N GLU A 76 3.13 3.60 -4.57
CA GLU A 76 2.66 2.98 -5.80
C GLU A 76 2.16 1.55 -5.57
N CYS A 77 1.46 1.00 -6.57
CA CYS A 77 1.14 -0.43 -6.64
C CYS A 77 2.40 -1.23 -7.03
N ALA A 78 2.65 -2.34 -6.34
CA ALA A 78 3.71 -3.28 -6.67
C ALA A 78 3.18 -4.35 -7.62
N TYR A 79 3.91 -4.61 -8.71
CA TYR A 79 3.59 -5.66 -9.70
C TYR A 79 4.61 -6.80 -9.73
N LEU A 80 5.74 -6.62 -9.05
CA LEU A 80 6.87 -7.53 -8.99
C LEU A 80 7.60 -7.38 -7.65
N GLY A 81 8.48 -8.33 -7.35
CA GLY A 81 9.31 -8.32 -6.14
C GLY A 81 8.65 -9.06 -4.99
N GLU A 82 9.23 -8.91 -3.81
CA GLU A 82 8.83 -9.58 -2.57
C GLU A 82 8.52 -8.55 -1.47
N ASN A 83 7.88 -8.99 -0.39
CA ASN A 83 7.67 -8.15 0.77
C ASN A 83 9.02 -7.88 1.45
N VAL A 84 9.34 -6.60 1.62
CA VAL A 84 10.60 -6.15 2.21
C VAL A 84 10.34 -4.90 3.03
N GLU A 85 11.15 -4.69 4.06
CA GLU A 85 11.08 -3.51 4.90
C GLU A 85 12.42 -2.77 4.87
N GLY A 86 12.38 -1.47 4.54
CA GLY A 86 13.57 -0.61 4.60
C GLY A 86 14.74 -1.04 3.71
N LYS A 87 14.50 -1.83 2.64
CA LYS A 87 15.56 -2.31 1.75
C LYS A 87 16.23 -1.13 1.08
N SER A 88 17.51 -0.92 1.40
CA SER A 88 18.32 0.13 0.83
C SER A 88 18.99 -0.34 -0.47
N SER A 89 19.07 0.55 -1.46
CA SER A 89 19.76 0.32 -2.72
C SER A 89 20.49 1.59 -3.11
N LYS A 90 21.78 1.47 -3.44
CA LYS A 90 22.60 2.59 -3.92
C LYS A 90 22.88 2.39 -5.41
N GLY A 91 22.70 3.45 -6.18
CA GLY A 91 23.03 3.49 -7.60
C GLY A 91 24.41 4.12 -7.83
N SER A 92 24.52 4.87 -8.92
CA SER A 92 25.65 5.80 -9.15
C SER A 92 25.76 6.86 -8.05
N THR A 93 26.87 7.60 -8.05
CA THR A 93 27.11 8.71 -7.10
C THR A 93 25.91 9.65 -7.04
N GLY A 94 25.41 9.90 -5.82
CA GLY A 94 24.23 10.76 -5.59
C GLY A 94 22.87 10.08 -5.77
N VAL A 95 22.82 8.78 -6.07
CA VAL A 95 21.57 8.02 -6.23
C VAL A 95 21.41 6.99 -5.12
N SER A 96 20.32 7.11 -4.35
CA SER A 96 19.96 6.13 -3.32
C SER A 96 18.45 5.94 -3.22
N ARG A 97 18.03 4.76 -2.77
CA ARG A 97 16.63 4.43 -2.57
C ARG A 97 16.46 3.56 -1.33
N VAL A 98 15.49 3.88 -0.49
CA VAL A 98 15.02 3.02 0.61
C VAL A 98 13.57 2.64 0.32
N MET A 99 13.29 1.33 0.28
CA MET A 99 12.01 0.80 -0.18
C MET A 99 11.40 -0.17 0.83
N THR A 100 10.09 -0.04 1.01
CA THR A 100 9.24 -1.02 1.69
C THR A 100 8.16 -1.51 0.72
N GLN A 101 7.90 -2.80 0.70
CA GLN A 101 6.83 -3.45 -0.06
C GLN A 101 6.07 -4.42 0.85
N CYS A 102 4.75 -4.42 0.72
CA CYS A 102 3.84 -5.15 1.59
C CYS A 102 2.61 -5.64 0.80
N SER A 103 1.95 -6.69 1.29
CA SER A 103 0.75 -7.28 0.68
C SER A 103 -0.26 -7.79 1.71
N ASP A 104 -0.09 -7.43 2.97
CA ASP A 104 -0.87 -7.90 4.12
C ASP A 104 -2.28 -7.30 4.17
N LYS A 105 -2.46 -6.07 3.69
CA LYS A 105 -3.75 -5.37 3.66
C LYS A 105 -3.82 -4.28 2.59
N PRO A 106 -5.03 -3.85 2.20
CA PRO A 106 -5.20 -2.63 1.39
C PRO A 106 -4.51 -1.42 2.04
N GLY A 107 -3.83 -0.62 1.24
CA GLY A 107 -3.16 0.60 1.70
C GLY A 107 -2.01 0.34 2.68
N CYS A 108 -1.39 -0.83 2.70
CA CYS A 108 -0.29 -1.14 3.63
C CYS A 108 0.95 -0.25 3.47
N ASN A 109 1.06 0.54 2.39
CA ASN A 109 2.17 1.47 2.14
C ASN A 109 2.02 2.83 2.86
N THR A 110 1.64 2.80 4.14
CA THR A 110 1.44 3.98 5.00
C THR A 110 2.76 4.68 5.39
N ALA A 111 2.65 5.74 6.19
CA ALA A 111 3.76 6.17 7.03
C ALA A 111 4.25 4.99 7.90
N ALA A 112 5.56 4.88 8.12
CA ALA A 112 6.06 3.98 9.16
C ALA A 112 5.70 4.67 10.48
N THR A 113 4.73 4.13 11.20
CA THR A 113 4.51 4.54 12.59
C THR A 113 5.76 4.17 13.36
N SER A 114 6.55 5.17 13.75
CA SER A 114 7.46 5.03 14.89
C SER A 114 6.62 4.49 16.05
N GLY A 115 6.92 3.26 16.47
CA GLY A 115 6.16 2.56 17.50
C GLY A 115 6.20 3.30 18.83
N LEU A 116 5.25 4.20 19.05
CA LEU A 116 4.84 4.62 20.38
C LEU A 116 3.54 3.88 20.68
N ILE A 117 3.70 2.64 21.13
CA ILE A 117 2.63 1.90 21.80
C ILE A 117 2.28 2.71 23.06
N THR A 118 1.18 3.46 23.01
CA THR A 118 0.57 4.06 24.20
C THR A 118 -0.01 2.94 25.06
N LEU A 119 0.82 2.37 25.94
CA LEU A 119 0.40 1.60 27.10
C LEU A 119 -0.21 2.54 28.14
N LEU A 120 -1.44 2.99 27.92
CA LEU A 120 -2.25 3.65 28.95
C LEU A 120 -3.65 3.04 28.95
N MET A 121 -3.70 1.78 29.38
CA MET A 121 -4.89 1.21 30.00
C MET A 121 -4.51 0.85 31.43
N MET A 122 -4.47 1.86 32.32
CA MET A 122 -4.61 1.62 33.76
C MET A 122 -6.10 1.44 34.02
N PRO A 123 -6.61 0.23 34.31
CA PRO A 123 -7.95 0.13 34.85
C PRO A 123 -7.94 0.76 36.25
N LEU A 124 -8.78 1.78 36.44
CA LEU A 124 -9.23 2.24 37.76
C LEU A 124 -9.92 1.04 38.45
N LEU A 125 -9.14 0.22 39.15
CA LEU A 125 -9.65 -0.87 39.98
C LEU A 125 -9.04 -0.88 41.38
N LEU A 126 -8.57 0.27 41.85
CA LEU A 126 -8.22 0.50 43.27
C LEU A 126 -9.06 1.61 43.91
N LEU A 127 -10.21 1.95 43.33
CA LEU A 127 -11.23 2.76 44.00
C LEU A 127 -12.52 1.95 44.21
N ARG A 128 -12.40 0.88 44.99
CA ARG A 128 -13.51 0.37 45.80
C ARG A 128 -13.01 0.25 47.23
N ILE A 129 -13.50 1.19 48.05
CA ILE A 129 -13.84 1.09 49.49
C ILE A 129 -13.01 0.11 50.30
#